data_AF-A0A0M2P9Y9-F1
#
_entry.id   AF-A0A0M2P9Y9-F1
#
_cell.length_a   1.000
_cell.length_b   1.000
_cell.length_c   1.000
_cell.angle_alpha   90.00
_cell.angle_beta   90.00
_cell.angle_gamma   90.00
#
_symmetry.space_group_name_H-M   'P 1'
#
loop_
_entity.id
_entity.type
_entity.pdbx_description
1 polymer ?
#
loop_
_entity_poly.entity_id
_entity_poly.type
_entity_poly.pdbx_seq_one_letter_code
_entity_poly.pdbx_strand_id
1 'polypeptide(L)'
;MKRNQVLTLIMIISGILLVTSILYSVFRERDPYKCYTGLGSEIAVSPEDDKLAFSYFLDGKEAIYTVNPDGTEWMEVSKGSEKRVHTPRYSFDGRKLAYLTENKDGIQSLMIMNADGSGAKRLSDKKLHVSDAFFSPKGDMLYFIAMPAEDFQKAKGETKEGYDLYEVSIPNGQQKQLTDKDHFTMTDLSVSQDGAELYYSLFDGNRQQLYVYSLDEKTESLAKEAAELKGDLYSTVFSDDRKQLAYTTVTEESKESSLFEYELFVKDTETDDIKRLTNLHGNIQSPVFFQHGEKIAFLHYSNWPKEPATFQLMTVAVNGEEEPIEIDLNLPASTENHFVMKTMDFLFSDLAIAVYYVLLLGACTVYLHRHSGKVFMPSYLSLSLAILIFISSFVVAAITNPWYGIGLSMIACCVFFCSLLLFLFALLVKKYGKTT
;
A
#
# COMPACT_ATOMS: atom_id res chain seq x y z
N MET A 1 -28.55 15.97 40.89
CA MET A 1 -27.28 16.66 40.54
C MET A 1 -27.62 18.08 40.08
N LYS A 2 -27.01 19.14 40.64
CA LYS A 2 -27.32 20.52 40.21
C LYS A 2 -26.99 20.65 38.73
N ARG A 3 -27.84 21.33 37.94
CA ARG A 3 -27.75 21.44 36.47
C ARG A 3 -26.39 21.97 35.97
N ASN A 4 -25.64 22.69 36.81
CA ASN A 4 -24.28 23.15 36.52
C ASN A 4 -23.22 22.05 36.76
N GLN A 5 -23.42 21.14 37.71
CA GLN A 5 -22.52 19.98 37.91
C GLN A 5 -22.54 19.04 36.69
N VAL A 6 -23.70 18.87 36.05
CA VAL A 6 -23.83 18.07 34.81
C VAL A 6 -23.01 18.71 33.68
N LEU A 7 -23.09 20.03 33.51
CA LEU A 7 -22.33 20.76 32.48
C LEU A 7 -20.83 20.70 32.73
N THR A 8 -20.41 20.90 33.98
CA THR A 8 -19.00 20.75 34.35
C THR A 8 -18.49 19.34 34.07
N LEU A 9 -19.29 18.31 34.37
CA LEU A 9 -18.94 16.92 34.08
C LEU A 9 -18.79 16.67 32.58
N ILE A 10 -19.71 17.17 31.74
CA ILE A 10 -19.63 17.04 30.28
C ILE A 10 -18.36 17.71 29.74
N MET A 11 -18.02 18.91 30.22
CA MET A 11 -16.78 19.61 29.82
C MET A 11 -15.54 18.81 30.21
N ILE A 12 -15.49 18.29 31.44
CA ILE A 12 -14.35 17.48 31.92
C ILE A 12 -14.21 16.21 31.08
N ILE A 13 -15.29 15.45 30.89
CA ILE A 13 -15.26 14.19 30.13
C ILE A 13 -14.86 14.45 28.67
N SER A 14 -15.48 15.43 28.00
CA SER A 14 -15.17 15.75 26.60
C SER A 14 -13.74 16.26 26.45
N GLY A 15 -13.25 17.03 27.43
CA GLY A 15 -11.86 17.51 27.45
C GLY A 15 -10.84 16.39 27.63
N ILE A 16 -11.10 15.47 28.56
CA ILE A 16 -10.25 14.27 28.75
C ILE A 16 -10.25 13.44 27.47
N LEU A 17 -11.43 13.10 26.94
CA LEU A 17 -11.56 12.31 25.72
C LEU A 17 -10.82 12.97 24.55
N LEU A 18 -11.04 14.26 24.31
CA LEU A 18 -10.36 15.02 23.26
C LEU A 18 -8.83 14.94 23.39
N VAL A 19 -8.29 15.21 24.58
CA VAL A 19 -6.84 15.17 24.81
C VAL A 19 -6.30 13.77 24.63
N THR A 20 -6.97 12.75 25.19
CA THR A 20 -6.56 11.35 25.03
C THR A 20 -6.63 10.89 23.58
N SER A 21 -7.63 11.30 22.81
CA SER A 21 -7.76 10.97 21.39
C SER A 21 -6.68 11.62 20.55
N ILE A 22 -6.35 12.89 20.82
CA ILE A 22 -5.25 13.57 20.12
C ILE A 22 -3.92 12.89 20.43
N LEU A 23 -3.64 12.59 21.70
CA LEU A 23 -2.43 11.87 22.10
C LEU A 23 -2.38 10.48 21.44
N TYR A 24 -3.49 9.74 21.47
CA TYR A 24 -3.57 8.44 20.81
C TYR A 24 -3.33 8.56 19.30
N SER A 25 -3.94 9.52 18.60
CA SER A 25 -3.75 9.72 17.15
C SER A 25 -2.30 10.07 16.77
N VAL A 26 -1.58 10.78 17.65
CA VAL A 26 -0.16 11.15 17.43
C VAL A 26 0.78 9.97 17.65
N PHE A 27 0.54 9.14 18.67
CA PHE A 27 1.45 8.04 19.03
C PHE A 27 1.07 6.69 18.44
N ARG A 28 -0.14 6.54 17.90
CA ARG A 28 -0.59 5.30 17.31
C ARG A 28 0.10 5.07 15.97
N GLU A 29 0.65 3.87 15.82
CA GLU A 29 1.04 3.34 14.51
C GLU A 29 -0.21 3.13 13.63
N ARG A 30 -0.31 3.89 12.54
CA ARG A 30 -1.40 3.79 11.57
C ARG A 30 -1.11 2.66 10.59
N ASP A 31 -1.36 1.45 11.02
CA ASP A 31 -1.33 0.29 10.14
C ASP A 31 -2.78 -0.14 9.84
N PRO A 32 -3.30 0.06 8.60
CA PRO A 32 -4.64 -0.37 8.22
C PRO A 32 -4.80 -1.90 8.22
N TYR A 33 -3.69 -2.64 8.15
CA TYR A 33 -3.67 -4.10 8.12
C TYR A 33 -3.61 -4.73 9.51
N LYS A 34 -3.47 -3.96 10.59
CA LYS A 34 -3.24 -4.47 11.96
C LYS A 34 -4.21 -5.55 12.45
N CYS A 35 -5.46 -5.54 11.99
CA CYS A 35 -6.48 -6.56 12.30
C CYS A 35 -7.13 -7.11 11.03
N TYR A 36 -6.43 -7.02 9.91
CA TYR A 36 -6.92 -7.44 8.61
C TYR A 36 -6.69 -8.94 8.43
N THR A 37 -7.57 -9.58 7.66
CA THR A 37 -7.43 -10.97 7.23
C THR A 37 -7.85 -11.06 5.78
N GLY A 38 -6.97 -11.57 4.92
CA GLY A 38 -7.17 -11.58 3.48
C GLY A 38 -5.85 -11.60 2.70
N LEU A 39 -5.96 -11.74 1.39
CA LEU A 39 -4.80 -11.74 0.48
C LEU A 39 -4.05 -10.40 0.54
N GLY A 40 -2.72 -10.47 0.38
CA GLY A 40 -1.89 -9.32 0.04
C GLY A 40 -1.81 -9.09 -1.47
N SER A 41 -0.86 -8.27 -1.91
CA SER A 41 -0.83 -7.69 -3.26
C SER A 41 0.05 -8.44 -4.27
N GLU A 42 0.68 -9.56 -3.90
CA GLU A 42 1.63 -10.27 -4.76
C GLU A 42 1.38 -11.77 -4.79
N ILE A 43 1.50 -12.36 -5.99
CA ILE A 43 1.40 -13.79 -6.23
C ILE A 43 2.58 -14.30 -7.08
N ALA A 44 2.76 -15.61 -7.10
CA ALA A 44 3.65 -16.31 -8.01
C ALA A 44 3.08 -17.70 -8.34
N VAL A 45 3.38 -18.16 -9.55
CA VAL A 45 3.04 -19.51 -10.02
C VAL A 45 4.34 -20.33 -10.04
N SER A 46 4.27 -21.57 -9.58
CA SER A 46 5.40 -22.51 -9.69
C SER A 46 5.67 -22.88 -11.14
N PRO A 47 6.91 -23.22 -11.53
CA PRO A 47 7.23 -23.57 -12.92
C PRO A 47 6.42 -24.73 -13.52
N GLU A 48 5.97 -25.67 -12.68
CA GLU A 48 5.17 -26.84 -13.11
C GLU A 48 3.65 -26.58 -13.05
N ASP A 49 3.23 -25.33 -12.79
CA ASP A 49 1.83 -24.93 -12.63
C ASP A 49 1.05 -25.67 -11.53
N ASP A 50 1.71 -26.38 -10.61
CA ASP A 50 1.09 -27.21 -9.58
C ASP A 50 0.92 -26.50 -8.22
N LYS A 51 1.57 -25.34 -8.04
CA LYS A 51 1.45 -24.50 -6.83
C LYS A 51 1.38 -23.01 -7.16
N LEU A 52 0.55 -22.31 -6.42
CA LEU A 52 0.56 -20.86 -6.32
C LEU A 52 1.17 -20.45 -4.98
N ALA A 53 1.94 -19.36 -4.95
CA ALA A 53 2.43 -18.72 -3.74
C ALA A 53 1.91 -17.28 -3.67
N PHE A 54 1.52 -16.81 -2.49
CA PHE A 54 1.04 -15.45 -2.28
C PHE A 54 1.23 -15.01 -0.84
N SER A 55 1.17 -13.71 -0.59
CA SER A 55 1.11 -13.20 0.78
C SER A 55 -0.33 -13.17 1.29
N TYR A 56 -0.51 -13.49 2.57
CA TYR A 56 -1.80 -13.53 3.23
C TYR A 56 -1.68 -12.99 4.66
N PHE A 57 -2.60 -12.08 4.99
CA PHE A 57 -2.75 -11.56 6.34
C PHE A 57 -3.68 -12.48 7.14
N LEU A 58 -3.22 -12.88 8.31
CA LEU A 58 -4.06 -13.48 9.35
C LEU A 58 -3.93 -12.62 10.62
N ASP A 59 -5.00 -11.93 10.99
CA ASP A 59 -5.05 -11.00 12.11
C ASP A 59 -3.89 -9.98 12.11
N GLY A 60 -3.61 -9.44 10.91
CA GLY A 60 -2.57 -8.45 10.65
C GLY A 60 -1.14 -8.96 10.59
N LYS A 61 -0.91 -10.27 10.83
CA LYS A 61 0.36 -10.90 10.52
C LYS A 61 0.35 -11.36 9.06
N GLU A 62 1.23 -10.80 8.25
CA GLU A 62 1.41 -11.23 6.86
C GLU A 62 2.45 -12.36 6.77
N ALA A 63 2.10 -13.44 6.06
CA ALA A 63 2.99 -14.55 5.77
C ALA A 63 2.78 -15.05 4.32
N ILE A 64 3.76 -15.78 3.79
CA ILE A 64 3.67 -16.48 2.51
C ILE A 64 2.96 -17.82 2.72
N TYR A 65 1.94 -18.03 1.90
CA TYR A 65 1.21 -19.27 1.77
C TYR A 65 1.43 -19.85 0.39
N THR A 66 1.34 -21.18 0.30
CA THR A 66 1.25 -21.91 -0.96
C THR A 66 -0.07 -22.65 -1.03
N VAL A 67 -0.60 -22.90 -2.23
CA VAL A 67 -1.87 -23.62 -2.48
C VAL A 67 -1.81 -24.32 -3.83
N ASN A 68 -2.65 -25.33 -4.06
CA ASN A 68 -2.90 -25.86 -5.40
C ASN A 68 -3.69 -24.83 -6.26
N PRO A 69 -3.55 -24.81 -7.60
CA PRO A 69 -4.32 -23.91 -8.46
C PRO A 69 -5.85 -24.06 -8.37
N ASP A 70 -6.34 -25.19 -7.85
CA ASP A 70 -7.76 -25.42 -7.57
C ASP A 70 -8.23 -24.86 -6.20
N GLY A 71 -7.35 -24.21 -5.46
CA GLY A 71 -7.60 -23.63 -4.14
C GLY A 71 -7.44 -24.60 -2.96
N THR A 72 -7.05 -25.86 -3.20
CA THR A 72 -6.88 -26.88 -2.15
C THR A 72 -5.46 -26.94 -1.59
N GLU A 73 -5.30 -27.65 -0.46
CA GLU A 73 -4.00 -27.96 0.15
C GLU A 73 -3.10 -26.75 0.45
N TRP A 74 -3.69 -25.70 1.04
CA TRP A 74 -2.89 -24.55 1.43
C TRP A 74 -1.91 -24.87 2.58
N MET A 75 -0.77 -24.19 2.60
CA MET A 75 0.25 -24.28 3.65
C MET A 75 0.96 -22.95 3.87
N GLU A 76 1.07 -22.51 5.12
CA GLU A 76 1.98 -21.40 5.51
C GLU A 76 3.43 -21.89 5.43
N VAL A 77 4.25 -21.26 4.57
CA VAL A 77 5.65 -21.64 4.34
C VAL A 77 6.64 -20.70 5.03
N SER A 78 6.32 -19.40 5.19
CA SER A 78 7.21 -18.46 5.87
C SER A 78 6.94 -18.40 7.38
N LYS A 79 7.65 -19.21 8.15
CA LYS A 79 7.49 -19.26 9.62
C LYS A 79 8.46 -18.27 10.28
N GLY A 80 7.94 -17.15 10.80
CA GLY A 80 8.79 -16.11 11.39
C GLY A 80 8.08 -15.08 12.28
N SER A 81 8.90 -14.22 12.89
CA SER A 81 8.52 -13.09 13.75
C SER A 81 8.56 -11.74 13.05
N GLU A 82 8.85 -11.71 11.75
CA GLU A 82 8.88 -10.48 10.98
C GLU A 82 7.48 -9.86 10.90
N LYS A 83 7.43 -8.53 10.76
CA LYS A 83 6.16 -7.80 10.79
C LYS A 83 5.31 -8.16 9.57
N ARG A 84 5.97 -8.24 8.40
CA ARG A 84 5.35 -8.56 7.11
C ARG A 84 6.26 -9.40 6.24
N VAL A 85 5.68 -10.35 5.52
CA VAL A 85 6.38 -11.24 4.58
C VAL A 85 5.57 -11.31 3.28
N HIS A 86 6.16 -10.87 2.17
CA HIS A 86 5.45 -10.67 0.90
C HIS A 86 6.36 -10.86 -0.33
N THR A 87 5.83 -10.59 -1.53
CA THR A 87 6.50 -10.72 -2.84
C THR A 87 7.16 -12.09 -3.03
N PRO A 88 6.40 -13.20 -2.95
CA PRO A 88 6.97 -14.51 -3.23
C PRO A 88 7.33 -14.63 -4.71
N ARG A 89 8.46 -15.26 -5.02
CA ARG A 89 8.86 -15.64 -6.38
C ARG A 89 9.48 -17.03 -6.35
N TYR A 90 9.05 -17.91 -7.26
CA TYR A 90 9.66 -19.24 -7.39
C TYR A 90 10.97 -19.17 -8.16
N SER A 91 11.90 -20.06 -7.81
CA SER A 91 13.01 -20.39 -8.72
C SER A 91 12.48 -21.14 -9.93
N PHE A 92 13.18 -21.05 -11.07
CA PHE A 92 12.81 -21.74 -12.32
C PHE A 92 12.77 -23.27 -12.20
N ASP A 93 13.39 -23.86 -11.18
CA ASP A 93 13.30 -25.28 -10.86
C ASP A 93 12.20 -25.63 -9.83
N GLY A 94 11.47 -24.64 -9.33
CA GLY A 94 10.39 -24.77 -8.35
C GLY A 94 10.85 -25.13 -6.94
N ARG A 95 12.16 -25.28 -6.68
CA ARG A 95 12.68 -25.80 -5.40
C ARG A 95 12.85 -24.73 -4.34
N LYS A 96 12.85 -23.45 -4.71
CA LYS A 96 13.10 -22.33 -3.81
C LYS A 96 12.07 -21.23 -4.00
N LEU A 97 11.91 -20.46 -2.93
CA LEU A 97 11.14 -19.22 -2.90
C LEU A 97 12.06 -18.08 -2.45
N ALA A 98 12.11 -17.01 -3.24
CA ALA A 98 12.57 -15.70 -2.79
C ALA A 98 11.37 -14.90 -2.29
N TYR A 99 11.57 -14.07 -1.28
CA TYR A 99 10.52 -13.24 -0.70
C TYR A 99 11.13 -12.05 0.05
N LEU A 100 10.31 -11.05 0.33
CA LEU A 100 10.70 -9.87 1.09
C LEU A 100 10.14 -9.93 2.51
N THR A 101 10.94 -9.49 3.47
CA THR A 101 10.51 -9.27 4.87
C THR A 101 10.66 -7.82 5.25
N GLU A 102 9.67 -7.26 5.94
CA GLU A 102 9.69 -5.89 6.44
C GLU A 102 9.96 -5.83 7.94
N ASN A 103 10.90 -4.97 8.34
CA ASN A 103 11.16 -4.68 9.75
C ASN A 103 10.24 -3.55 10.28
N LYS A 104 10.45 -3.13 11.54
CA LYS A 104 9.63 -2.08 12.17
C LYS A 104 9.77 -0.69 11.54
N ASP A 105 10.87 -0.44 10.86
CA ASP A 105 11.18 0.83 10.21
C ASP A 105 10.75 0.84 8.72
N GLY A 106 10.02 -0.19 8.28
CA GLY A 106 9.59 -0.33 6.88
C GLY A 106 10.70 -0.79 5.94
N ILE A 107 11.88 -1.16 6.45
CA ILE A 107 13.00 -1.62 5.60
C ILE A 107 12.77 -3.07 5.19
N GLN A 108 12.71 -3.27 3.88
CA GLN A 108 12.50 -4.57 3.26
C GLN A 108 13.83 -5.26 2.96
N SER A 109 13.86 -6.57 3.16
CA SER A 109 15.05 -7.40 3.05
C SER A 109 14.77 -8.63 2.20
N LEU A 110 15.71 -8.98 1.32
CA LEU A 110 15.61 -10.17 0.47
C LEU A 110 15.96 -11.42 1.25
N MET A 111 15.03 -12.36 1.26
CA MET A 111 15.13 -13.66 1.89
C MET A 111 14.99 -14.77 0.84
N ILE A 112 15.53 -15.94 1.15
CA ILE A 112 15.34 -17.16 0.36
C ILE A 112 15.01 -18.32 1.30
N MET A 113 14.15 -19.23 0.86
CA MET A 113 13.86 -20.52 1.51
C MET A 113 13.68 -21.62 0.46
N ASN A 114 13.68 -22.87 0.90
CA ASN A 114 13.17 -23.97 0.07
C ASN A 114 11.65 -23.81 -0.10
N ALA A 115 11.08 -24.37 -1.17
CA ALA A 115 9.64 -24.26 -1.44
C ALA A 115 8.74 -24.84 -0.33
N ASP A 116 9.27 -25.76 0.48
CA ASP A 116 8.61 -26.31 1.67
C ASP A 116 8.68 -25.40 2.93
N GLY A 117 9.29 -24.22 2.80
CA GLY A 117 9.50 -23.26 3.90
C GLY A 117 10.75 -23.50 4.74
N SER A 118 11.51 -24.57 4.49
CA SER A 118 12.74 -24.86 5.25
C SER A 118 13.94 -24.03 4.77
N GLY A 119 14.96 -23.91 5.60
CA GLY A 119 16.24 -23.31 5.20
C GLY A 119 16.19 -21.80 4.92
N ALA A 120 15.23 -21.08 5.51
CA ALA A 120 15.11 -19.64 5.38
C ALA A 120 16.41 -18.92 5.78
N LYS A 121 16.93 -18.05 4.89
CA LYS A 121 18.09 -17.19 5.16
C LYS A 121 17.97 -15.86 4.44
N ARG A 122 18.58 -14.82 5.01
CA ARG A 122 18.73 -13.51 4.37
C ARG A 122 19.82 -13.54 3.31
N LEU A 123 19.59 -12.86 2.18
CA LEU A 123 20.57 -12.69 1.11
C LEU A 123 21.04 -11.25 0.94
N SER A 124 20.19 -10.25 1.14
CA SER A 124 20.60 -8.85 0.99
C SER A 124 21.38 -8.30 2.20
N ASP A 125 22.21 -7.28 1.96
CA ASP A 125 22.78 -6.45 3.03
C ASP A 125 21.67 -5.80 3.89
N LYS A 126 21.94 -5.60 5.19
CA LYS A 126 21.10 -4.86 6.14
C LYS A 126 21.02 -3.36 5.85
N LYS A 127 21.98 -2.84 5.08
CA LYS A 127 22.02 -1.42 4.68
C LYS A 127 21.20 -1.10 3.45
N LEU A 128 20.56 -2.10 2.83
CA LEU A 128 19.72 -1.92 1.65
C LEU A 128 18.24 -2.10 2.01
N HIS A 129 17.41 -1.27 1.39
CA HIS A 129 15.98 -1.48 1.24
C HIS A 129 15.75 -2.13 -0.13
N VAL A 130 15.23 -3.35 -0.15
CA VAL A 130 14.95 -4.11 -1.38
C VAL A 130 13.47 -3.98 -1.72
N SER A 131 13.11 -3.58 -2.94
CA SER A 131 11.72 -3.41 -3.36
C SER A 131 11.18 -4.56 -4.23
N ASP A 132 12.04 -5.29 -4.93
CA ASP A 132 11.67 -6.45 -5.74
C ASP A 132 12.88 -7.37 -6.00
N ALA A 133 12.65 -8.63 -6.34
CA ALA A 133 13.70 -9.60 -6.66
C ALA A 133 13.22 -10.70 -7.60
N PHE A 134 14.13 -11.25 -8.41
CA PHE A 134 13.82 -12.30 -9.37
C PHE A 134 15.01 -13.25 -9.60
N PHE A 135 14.74 -14.54 -9.78
CA PHE A 135 15.80 -15.55 -9.94
C PHE A 135 16.51 -15.45 -11.29
N SER A 136 17.81 -15.79 -11.31
CA SER A 136 18.44 -16.16 -12.57
C SER A 136 17.80 -17.44 -13.12
N PRO A 137 17.70 -17.65 -14.45
CA PRO A 137 17.16 -18.89 -15.02
C PRO A 137 17.90 -20.15 -14.57
N LYS A 138 19.19 -20.02 -14.23
CA LYS A 138 20.01 -21.11 -13.69
C LYS A 138 19.74 -21.41 -12.21
N GLY A 139 19.04 -20.52 -11.49
CA GLY A 139 18.71 -20.67 -10.07
C GLY A 139 19.90 -20.53 -9.13
N ASP A 140 21.04 -20.02 -9.60
CA ASP A 140 22.28 -19.84 -8.82
C ASP A 140 22.44 -18.41 -8.27
N MET A 141 21.68 -17.44 -8.79
CA MET A 141 21.68 -16.04 -8.37
C MET A 141 20.26 -15.48 -8.28
N LEU A 142 20.15 -14.33 -7.61
CA LEU A 142 18.98 -13.45 -7.64
C LEU A 142 19.41 -12.07 -8.13
N TYR A 143 18.62 -11.48 -9.01
CA TYR A 143 18.65 -10.06 -9.32
C TYR A 143 17.63 -9.35 -8.46
N PHE A 144 17.92 -8.14 -7.99
CA PHE A 144 16.99 -7.41 -7.15
C PHE A 144 17.16 -5.90 -7.29
N ILE A 145 16.06 -5.19 -7.07
CA ILE A 145 16.01 -3.73 -7.02
C ILE A 145 16.24 -3.32 -5.57
N ALA A 146 17.18 -2.42 -5.33
CA ALA A 146 17.40 -1.88 -4.01
C ALA A 146 17.89 -0.44 -4.02
N MET A 147 17.75 0.22 -2.87
CA MET A 147 18.38 1.50 -2.57
C MET A 147 18.99 1.48 -1.16
N PRO A 148 19.87 2.41 -0.79
CA PRO A 148 20.34 2.54 0.59
C PRO A 148 19.17 2.75 1.57
N ALA A 149 19.11 1.91 2.61
CA ALA A 149 18.05 1.97 3.62
C ALA A 149 18.03 3.31 4.37
N GLU A 150 19.19 3.97 4.50
CA GLU A 150 19.28 5.30 5.10
C GLU A 150 18.66 6.39 4.23
N ASP A 151 18.66 6.23 2.90
CA ASP A 151 18.00 7.15 1.99
C ASP A 151 16.50 6.87 1.88
N PHE A 152 16.08 5.60 1.89
CA PHE A 152 14.66 5.24 1.92
C PHE A 152 13.89 5.88 3.09
N GLN A 153 14.55 6.08 4.23
CA GLN A 153 13.93 6.71 5.41
C GLN A 153 13.88 8.25 5.37
N LYS A 154 14.51 8.89 4.38
CA LYS A 154 14.52 10.34 4.24
C LYS A 154 13.27 10.85 3.54
N ALA A 155 12.95 12.13 3.77
CA ALA A 155 11.86 12.75 3.05
C ALA A 155 12.18 12.87 1.55
N LYS A 156 11.13 12.87 0.70
CA LYS A 156 11.27 13.10 -0.74
C LYS A 156 12.02 14.41 -1.00
N GLY A 157 13.14 14.33 -1.71
CA GLY A 157 14.04 15.47 -2.00
C GLY A 157 15.25 15.61 -1.07
N GLU A 158 15.33 14.81 0.00
CA GLU A 158 16.52 14.68 0.86
C GLU A 158 17.35 13.43 0.55
N THR A 159 16.79 12.52 -0.25
CA THR A 159 17.44 11.33 -0.80
C THR A 159 18.60 11.74 -1.71
N LYS A 160 19.79 11.17 -1.48
CA LYS A 160 20.95 11.38 -2.35
C LYS A 160 21.05 10.31 -3.42
N GLU A 161 20.74 9.09 -3.03
CA GLU A 161 20.80 7.89 -3.86
C GLU A 161 19.38 7.40 -4.18
N GLY A 162 19.24 6.65 -5.25
CA GLY A 162 17.99 6.08 -5.71
C GLY A 162 18.00 4.55 -5.76
N TYR A 163 17.06 3.99 -6.51
CA TYR A 163 16.99 2.56 -6.78
C TYR A 163 17.94 2.16 -7.91
N ASP A 164 18.60 1.04 -7.70
CA ASP A 164 19.52 0.42 -8.63
C ASP A 164 19.36 -1.09 -8.65
N LEU A 165 19.89 -1.72 -9.69
CA LEU A 165 19.94 -3.16 -9.86
C LEU A 165 21.14 -3.74 -9.13
N TYR A 166 20.91 -4.88 -8.48
CA TYR A 166 21.92 -5.67 -7.80
C TYR A 166 21.79 -7.14 -8.18
N GLU A 167 22.89 -7.87 -8.00
CA GLU A 167 22.92 -9.34 -8.07
C GLU A 167 23.45 -9.91 -6.74
N VAL A 168 22.94 -11.07 -6.35
CA VAL A 168 23.47 -11.85 -5.23
C VAL A 168 23.56 -13.33 -5.58
N SER A 169 24.71 -13.92 -5.31
CA SER A 169 24.94 -15.36 -5.48
C SER A 169 24.34 -16.14 -4.32
N ILE A 170 23.48 -17.12 -4.63
CA ILE A 170 22.78 -17.93 -3.62
C ILE A 170 23.74 -18.86 -2.83
N PRO A 171 24.74 -19.51 -3.46
CA PRO A 171 25.67 -20.40 -2.77
C PRO A 171 26.56 -19.71 -1.73
N ASN A 172 27.14 -18.54 -2.07
CA ASN A 172 28.16 -17.90 -1.24
C ASN A 172 27.73 -16.53 -0.66
N GLY A 173 26.57 -15.99 -1.06
CA GLY A 173 26.07 -14.71 -0.59
C GLY A 173 26.83 -13.49 -1.12
N GLN A 174 27.66 -13.66 -2.15
CA GLN A 174 28.39 -12.54 -2.74
C GLN A 174 27.42 -11.62 -3.49
N GLN A 175 27.39 -10.36 -3.07
CA GLN A 175 26.51 -9.33 -3.62
C GLN A 175 27.32 -8.32 -4.45
N LYS A 176 26.73 -7.82 -5.54
CA LYS A 176 27.31 -6.78 -6.39
C LYS A 176 26.22 -5.86 -6.97
N GLN A 177 26.54 -4.57 -7.08
CA GLN A 177 25.70 -3.57 -7.76
C GLN A 177 25.96 -3.61 -9.28
N LEU A 178 24.89 -3.53 -10.08
CA LEU A 178 24.90 -3.60 -11.54
C LEU A 178 24.73 -2.23 -12.20
N THR A 179 23.93 -1.35 -11.59
CA THR A 179 23.68 0.02 -12.06
C THR A 179 23.99 1.04 -10.96
N ASP A 180 24.30 2.26 -11.36
CA ASP A 180 24.58 3.40 -10.46
C ASP A 180 23.93 4.64 -11.10
N LYS A 181 22.60 4.56 -11.21
CA LYS A 181 21.77 5.55 -11.92
C LYS A 181 20.89 6.35 -10.97
N ASP A 182 20.74 5.87 -9.74
CA ASP A 182 19.94 6.53 -8.70
C ASP A 182 18.51 6.82 -9.16
N HIS A 183 17.86 5.82 -9.77
CA HIS A 183 16.52 6.00 -10.29
C HIS A 183 15.53 6.31 -9.16
N PHE A 184 14.72 7.35 -9.31
CA PHE A 184 13.75 7.73 -8.28
C PHE A 184 12.69 6.64 -8.03
N THR A 185 12.34 5.87 -9.07
CA THR A 185 11.47 4.69 -9.00
C THR A 185 12.08 3.58 -9.83
N MET A 186 11.97 2.35 -9.37
CA MET A 186 12.23 1.16 -10.16
C MET A 186 11.34 0.03 -9.62
N THR A 187 10.49 -0.56 -10.47
CA THR A 187 9.51 -1.59 -10.08
C THR A 187 9.40 -2.69 -11.13
N ASP A 188 8.64 -3.75 -10.83
CA ASP A 188 8.27 -4.81 -11.77
C ASP A 188 9.48 -5.53 -12.39
N LEU A 189 10.43 -5.96 -11.55
CA LEU A 189 11.63 -6.64 -12.04
C LEU A 189 11.27 -8.01 -12.62
N SER A 190 11.72 -8.27 -13.84
CA SER A 190 11.66 -9.60 -14.46
C SER A 190 12.95 -9.93 -15.20
N VAL A 191 13.19 -11.23 -15.40
CA VAL A 191 14.40 -11.74 -16.01
C VAL A 191 14.03 -12.52 -17.27
N SER A 192 14.84 -12.31 -18.29
CA SER A 192 14.76 -12.98 -19.57
C SER A 192 15.06 -14.47 -19.43
N GLN A 193 14.38 -15.36 -20.18
CA GLN A 193 14.53 -16.82 -20.01
C GLN A 193 15.97 -17.33 -20.28
N ASP A 194 16.72 -16.66 -21.15
CA ASP A 194 18.13 -16.95 -21.40
C ASP A 194 19.07 -16.36 -20.34
N GLY A 195 18.56 -15.49 -19.48
CA GLY A 195 19.29 -14.81 -18.41
C GLY A 195 20.23 -13.72 -18.90
N ALA A 196 20.02 -13.19 -20.11
CA ALA A 196 20.83 -12.14 -20.70
C ALA A 196 20.33 -10.71 -20.37
N GLU A 197 19.06 -10.55 -20.03
CA GLU A 197 18.39 -9.25 -19.91
C GLU A 197 17.53 -9.17 -18.64
N LEU A 198 17.49 -7.98 -18.04
CA LEU A 198 16.63 -7.63 -16.91
C LEU A 198 15.65 -6.55 -17.36
N TYR A 199 14.35 -6.75 -17.13
CA TYR A 199 13.32 -5.77 -17.46
C TYR A 199 12.72 -5.18 -16.18
N TYR A 200 12.39 -3.89 -16.22
CA TYR A 200 11.86 -3.16 -15.07
C TYR A 200 11.19 -1.86 -15.53
N SER A 201 10.26 -1.37 -14.73
CA SER A 201 9.52 -0.13 -14.98
C SER A 201 10.20 1.07 -14.33
N LEU A 202 10.36 2.15 -15.09
CA LEU A 202 10.85 3.45 -14.61
C LEU A 202 9.83 4.55 -14.89
N PHE A 203 9.72 5.52 -13.99
CA PHE A 203 9.01 6.77 -14.25
C PHE A 203 9.99 7.80 -14.81
N ASP A 204 9.79 8.21 -16.06
CA ASP A 204 10.67 9.15 -16.78
C ASP A 204 10.39 10.64 -16.46
N GLY A 205 9.48 10.91 -15.52
CA GLY A 205 8.98 12.25 -15.21
C GLY A 205 7.62 12.57 -15.84
N ASN A 206 7.21 11.83 -16.86
CA ASN A 206 5.94 11.99 -17.56
C ASN A 206 5.07 10.74 -17.46
N ARG A 207 5.63 9.56 -17.74
CA ARG A 207 4.91 8.28 -17.72
C ARG A 207 5.76 7.13 -17.18
N GLN A 208 5.11 6.06 -16.74
CA GLN A 208 5.82 4.79 -16.47
C GLN A 208 6.09 4.03 -17.76
N GLN A 209 7.35 3.63 -17.97
CA GLN A 209 7.81 2.93 -19.17
C GLN A 209 8.68 1.73 -18.81
N LEU A 210 8.68 0.73 -19.69
CA LEU A 210 9.48 -0.48 -19.56
C LEU A 210 10.91 -0.27 -20.09
N TYR A 211 11.89 -0.53 -19.25
CA TYR A 211 13.32 -0.51 -19.55
C TYR A 211 13.90 -1.92 -19.56
N VAL A 212 15.03 -2.06 -20.23
CA VAL A 212 15.82 -3.29 -20.28
C VAL A 212 17.29 -2.99 -19.98
N TYR A 213 17.92 -3.84 -19.17
CA TYR A 213 19.34 -3.86 -18.90
C TYR A 213 19.97 -5.13 -19.45
N SER A 214 20.95 -4.98 -20.34
CA SER A 214 21.75 -6.10 -20.85
C SER A 214 22.85 -6.46 -19.86
N LEU A 215 22.88 -7.72 -19.41
CA LEU A 215 23.92 -8.22 -18.51
C LEU A 215 25.29 -8.35 -19.19
N ASP A 216 25.29 -8.62 -20.49
CA ASP A 216 26.51 -8.74 -21.30
C ASP A 216 27.11 -7.38 -21.64
N GLU A 217 26.29 -6.48 -22.20
CA GLU A 217 26.74 -5.15 -22.62
C GLU A 217 26.85 -4.17 -21.44
N LYS A 218 26.15 -4.45 -20.33
CA LYS A 218 26.03 -3.57 -19.15
C LYS A 218 25.46 -2.20 -19.49
N THR A 219 24.46 -2.20 -20.37
CA THR A 219 23.79 -1.02 -20.89
C THR A 219 22.30 -1.07 -20.55
N GLU A 220 21.74 0.10 -20.23
CA GLU A 220 20.32 0.30 -20.00
C GLU A 220 19.72 1.01 -21.23
N SER A 221 18.55 0.55 -21.68
CA SER A 221 17.81 1.16 -22.78
C SER A 221 16.30 0.94 -22.63
N LEU A 222 15.51 1.66 -23.42
CA LEU A 222 14.06 1.46 -23.46
C LEU A 222 13.72 0.11 -24.13
N ALA A 223 12.81 -0.67 -23.53
CA ALA A 223 12.36 -1.93 -24.11
C ALA A 223 11.56 -1.67 -25.39
N LYS A 224 11.98 -2.29 -26.50
CA LYS A 224 11.38 -2.05 -27.83
C LYS A 224 9.97 -2.62 -27.93
N GLU A 225 9.72 -3.72 -27.22
CA GLU A 225 8.47 -4.47 -27.16
C GLU A 225 7.30 -3.64 -26.62
N ALA A 226 7.62 -2.62 -25.81
CA ALA A 226 6.67 -1.72 -25.15
C ALA A 226 6.73 -0.28 -25.67
N ALA A 227 7.65 0.05 -26.59
CA ALA A 227 7.89 1.43 -27.04
C ALA A 227 6.65 2.08 -27.69
N GLU A 228 5.84 1.28 -28.41
CA GLU A 228 4.64 1.72 -29.12
C GLU A 228 3.37 1.69 -28.25
N LEU A 229 3.45 1.14 -27.03
CA LEU A 229 2.29 1.10 -26.13
C LEU A 229 1.92 2.51 -25.63
N LYS A 230 0.63 2.80 -25.73
CA LYS A 230 0.05 4.07 -25.27
C LYS A 230 -0.39 3.94 -23.81
N GLY A 231 -0.19 5.00 -23.05
CA GLY A 231 -0.50 5.03 -21.61
C GLY A 231 0.69 4.67 -20.74
N ASP A 232 0.45 4.70 -19.44
CA ASP A 232 1.36 4.18 -18.43
C ASP A 232 1.23 2.65 -18.37
N LEU A 233 2.35 1.97 -18.22
CA LEU A 233 2.41 0.51 -18.08
C LEU A 233 2.72 0.17 -16.63
N TYR A 234 1.91 -0.72 -16.06
CA TYR A 234 2.05 -1.18 -14.67
C TYR A 234 2.04 -2.71 -14.64
N SER A 235 2.79 -3.31 -13.70
CA SER A 235 2.82 -4.76 -13.45
C SER A 235 3.05 -5.58 -14.73
N THR A 236 4.09 -5.21 -15.48
CA THR A 236 4.43 -5.86 -16.75
C THR A 236 5.11 -7.20 -16.51
N VAL A 237 4.66 -8.24 -17.22
CA VAL A 237 5.23 -9.59 -17.15
C VAL A 237 5.26 -10.23 -18.53
N PHE A 238 6.35 -10.91 -18.85
CA PHE A 238 6.47 -11.71 -20.08
C PHE A 238 6.06 -13.16 -19.82
N SER A 239 5.51 -13.82 -20.86
CA SER A 239 5.46 -15.28 -20.90
C SER A 239 6.87 -15.84 -20.98
N ASP A 240 7.07 -17.10 -20.55
CA ASP A 240 8.38 -17.75 -20.56
C ASP A 240 9.05 -17.77 -21.94
N ASP A 241 8.26 -17.92 -23.01
CA ASP A 241 8.74 -17.89 -24.40
C ASP A 241 8.90 -16.48 -24.98
N ARG A 242 8.59 -15.44 -24.20
CA ARG A 242 8.53 -14.01 -24.57
C ARG A 242 7.64 -13.65 -25.74
N LYS A 243 6.74 -14.53 -26.15
CA LYS A 243 5.78 -14.22 -27.22
C LYS A 243 4.64 -13.33 -26.76
N GLN A 244 4.44 -13.25 -25.44
CA GLN A 244 3.36 -12.48 -24.87
C GLN A 244 3.87 -11.57 -23.75
N LEU A 245 3.35 -10.35 -23.75
CA LEU A 245 3.55 -9.36 -22.70
C LEU A 245 2.20 -9.06 -22.07
N ALA A 246 2.00 -9.47 -20.83
CA ALA A 246 0.87 -9.04 -20.03
C ALA A 246 1.22 -7.75 -19.29
N TYR A 247 0.26 -6.84 -19.19
CA TYR A 247 0.44 -5.57 -18.53
C TYR A 247 -0.91 -5.00 -18.09
N THR A 248 -0.88 -4.14 -17.08
CA THR A 248 -2.05 -3.37 -16.66
C THR A 248 -1.90 -1.91 -17.07
N THR A 249 -2.99 -1.28 -17.46
CA THR A 249 -3.01 0.15 -17.83
C THR A 249 -4.35 0.78 -17.48
N VAL A 250 -4.36 2.11 -17.39
CA VAL A 250 -5.55 2.91 -17.11
C VAL A 250 -6.51 2.85 -18.29
N THR A 251 -7.77 2.48 -18.04
CA THR A 251 -8.82 2.48 -19.07
C THR A 251 -9.80 3.63 -18.91
N GLU A 252 -10.27 3.88 -17.70
CA GLU A 252 -11.28 4.91 -17.39
C GLU A 252 -11.01 5.58 -16.04
N GLU A 253 -11.67 6.72 -15.81
CA GLU A 253 -11.80 7.28 -14.46
C GLU A 253 -12.81 6.44 -13.67
N SER A 254 -12.47 6.12 -12.42
CA SER A 254 -13.35 5.39 -11.52
C SER A 254 -14.64 6.18 -11.26
N LYS A 255 -15.78 5.49 -11.33
CA LYS A 255 -17.08 6.10 -11.00
C LYS A 255 -17.31 6.29 -9.50
N GLU A 256 -16.57 5.55 -8.68
CA GLU A 256 -16.73 5.53 -7.22
C GLU A 256 -15.63 6.29 -6.48
N SER A 257 -14.55 6.68 -7.17
CA SER A 257 -13.41 7.37 -6.58
C SER A 257 -12.81 8.42 -7.52
N SER A 258 -11.95 9.29 -7.01
CA SER A 258 -11.20 10.24 -7.84
C SER A 258 -9.95 9.63 -8.49
N LEU A 259 -9.89 8.29 -8.60
CA LEU A 259 -8.76 7.55 -9.15
C LEU A 259 -9.17 6.83 -10.44
N PHE A 260 -8.25 6.06 -11.01
CA PHE A 260 -8.43 5.37 -12.28
C PHE A 260 -8.82 3.89 -12.10
N GLU A 261 -9.45 3.33 -13.13
CA GLU A 261 -9.70 1.90 -13.32
C GLU A 261 -8.56 1.31 -14.17
N TYR A 262 -8.07 0.14 -13.79
CA TYR A 262 -6.91 -0.53 -14.38
C TYR A 262 -7.29 -1.93 -14.82
N GLU A 263 -6.97 -2.25 -16.07
CA GLU A 263 -7.37 -3.51 -16.69
C GLU A 263 -6.18 -4.24 -17.27
N LEU A 264 -6.30 -5.56 -17.35
CA LEU A 264 -5.27 -6.46 -17.83
C LEU A 264 -5.38 -6.61 -19.35
N PHE A 265 -4.25 -6.44 -20.01
CA PHE A 265 -4.08 -6.64 -21.43
C PHE A 265 -2.94 -7.62 -21.68
N VAL A 266 -3.00 -8.30 -22.81
CA VAL A 266 -1.90 -9.09 -23.36
C VAL A 266 -1.60 -8.59 -24.77
N LYS A 267 -0.32 -8.39 -25.04
CA LYS A 267 0.23 -8.07 -26.35
C LYS A 267 1.02 -9.27 -26.88
N ASP A 268 0.77 -9.66 -28.12
CA ASP A 268 1.67 -10.52 -28.88
C ASP A 268 2.90 -9.71 -29.29
N THR A 269 4.09 -10.22 -28.98
CA THR A 269 5.36 -9.49 -29.21
C THR A 269 5.85 -9.62 -30.66
N GLU A 270 5.34 -10.59 -31.43
CA GLU A 270 5.69 -10.79 -32.84
C GLU A 270 4.71 -10.06 -33.78
N THR A 271 3.40 -10.10 -33.49
CA THR A 271 2.37 -9.49 -34.35
C THR A 271 1.95 -8.08 -33.93
N ASP A 272 2.34 -7.65 -32.72
CA ASP A 272 1.86 -6.43 -32.06
C ASP A 272 0.34 -6.40 -31.78
N ASP A 273 -0.36 -7.54 -31.90
CA ASP A 273 -1.78 -7.63 -31.59
C ASP A 273 -2.02 -7.51 -30.08
N ILE A 274 -2.96 -6.65 -29.69
CA ILE A 274 -3.30 -6.38 -28.29
C ILE A 274 -4.71 -6.86 -28.00
N LYS A 275 -4.88 -7.60 -26.90
CA LYS A 275 -6.15 -8.08 -26.39
C LYS A 275 -6.36 -7.59 -24.97
N ARG A 276 -7.58 -7.14 -24.67
CA ARG A 276 -8.04 -6.88 -23.30
C ARG A 276 -8.55 -8.18 -22.72
N LEU A 277 -8.07 -8.57 -21.54
CA LEU A 277 -8.48 -9.82 -20.88
C LEU A 277 -9.52 -9.60 -19.79
N THR A 278 -9.66 -8.39 -19.28
CA THR A 278 -10.54 -8.11 -18.13
C THR A 278 -11.39 -6.87 -18.38
N ASN A 279 -12.61 -6.88 -17.83
CA ASN A 279 -13.48 -5.71 -17.72
C ASN A 279 -14.10 -5.68 -16.32
N LEU A 280 -13.24 -5.68 -15.30
CA LEU A 280 -13.65 -5.75 -13.89
C LEU A 280 -13.91 -4.37 -13.28
N HIS A 281 -13.58 -3.28 -13.97
CA HIS A 281 -13.75 -1.90 -13.49
C HIS A 281 -13.07 -1.65 -12.14
N GLY A 282 -11.94 -2.34 -11.92
CA GLY A 282 -11.21 -2.37 -10.66
C GLY A 282 -9.74 -2.01 -10.84
N ASN A 283 -8.92 -2.31 -9.84
CA ASN A 283 -7.46 -2.25 -9.95
C ASN A 283 -6.92 -3.69 -9.96
N ILE A 284 -6.20 -4.04 -11.02
CA ILE A 284 -5.61 -5.37 -11.21
C ILE A 284 -4.13 -5.31 -10.87
N GLN A 285 -3.64 -6.30 -10.13
CA GLN A 285 -2.26 -6.36 -9.65
C GLN A 285 -1.65 -7.74 -9.85
N SER A 286 -0.32 -7.78 -9.94
CA SER A 286 0.50 -8.99 -9.96
C SER A 286 0.00 -10.06 -10.95
N PRO A 287 -0.18 -9.74 -12.25
CA PRO A 287 -0.45 -10.75 -13.25
C PRO A 287 0.76 -11.69 -13.38
N VAL A 288 0.52 -12.99 -13.46
CA VAL A 288 1.56 -14.02 -13.63
C VAL A 288 1.05 -15.08 -14.59
N PHE A 289 1.86 -15.41 -15.60
CA PHE A 289 1.56 -16.50 -16.53
C PHE A 289 1.69 -17.86 -15.85
N PHE A 290 0.80 -18.78 -16.21
CA PHE A 290 1.07 -20.20 -16.07
C PHE A 290 2.06 -20.62 -17.16
N GLN A 291 3.00 -21.50 -16.84
CA GLN A 291 4.11 -21.86 -17.74
C GLN A 291 3.73 -22.90 -18.79
N HIS A 292 2.73 -23.72 -18.50
CA HIS A 292 2.20 -24.75 -19.38
C HIS A 292 0.73 -24.52 -19.72
N GLY A 293 0.04 -23.66 -18.96
CA GLY A 293 -1.32 -23.23 -19.25
C GLY A 293 -1.39 -21.95 -20.10
N GLU A 294 -2.35 -21.87 -21.03
CA GLU A 294 -2.71 -20.62 -21.72
C GLU A 294 -3.55 -19.70 -20.81
N LYS A 295 -3.07 -19.46 -19.58
CA LYS A 295 -3.79 -18.71 -18.55
C LYS A 295 -2.87 -17.73 -17.82
N ILE A 296 -3.48 -16.71 -17.24
CA ILE A 296 -2.84 -15.77 -16.33
C ILE A 296 -3.60 -15.82 -15.00
N ALA A 297 -2.86 -15.94 -13.89
CA ALA A 297 -3.36 -15.64 -12.56
C ALA A 297 -3.12 -14.17 -12.24
N PHE A 298 -4.03 -13.51 -11.52
CA PHE A 298 -3.87 -12.12 -11.10
C PHE A 298 -4.69 -11.82 -9.85
N LEU A 299 -4.44 -10.67 -9.23
CA LEU A 299 -5.21 -10.18 -8.09
C LEU A 299 -6.13 -9.03 -8.50
N HIS A 300 -7.41 -9.14 -8.15
CA HIS A 300 -8.40 -8.08 -8.31
C HIS A 300 -8.62 -7.32 -6.99
N TYR A 301 -8.25 -6.03 -6.95
CA TYR A 301 -8.47 -5.15 -5.81
C TYR A 301 -9.94 -4.67 -5.76
N SER A 302 -10.78 -5.53 -5.18
CA SER A 302 -12.24 -5.40 -5.18
C SER A 302 -12.82 -4.16 -4.47
N ASN A 303 -12.12 -3.60 -3.48
CA ASN A 303 -12.56 -2.41 -2.72
C ASN A 303 -11.72 -1.16 -3.04
N TRP A 304 -11.07 -1.12 -4.20
CA TRP A 304 -10.23 0.01 -4.63
C TRP A 304 -10.95 1.37 -4.48
N PRO A 305 -10.30 2.41 -3.93
CA PRO A 305 -8.93 2.46 -3.37
C PRO A 305 -8.89 2.44 -1.84
N LYS A 306 -9.78 1.67 -1.19
CA LYS A 306 -9.92 1.67 0.27
C LYS A 306 -8.90 0.74 0.93
N GLU A 307 -8.24 1.25 1.96
CA GLU A 307 -7.38 0.45 2.83
C GLU A 307 -8.14 -0.11 4.07
N PRO A 308 -7.83 -1.32 4.54
CA PRO A 308 -6.91 -2.29 3.91
C PRO A 308 -7.44 -2.81 2.58
N ALA A 309 -6.53 -3.02 1.63
CA ALA A 309 -6.84 -3.55 0.30
C ALA A 309 -7.40 -4.97 0.40
N THR A 310 -8.49 -5.24 -0.31
CA THR A 310 -9.14 -6.54 -0.38
C THR A 310 -8.97 -7.12 -1.78
N PHE A 311 -8.14 -8.15 -1.88
CA PHE A 311 -7.85 -8.83 -3.14
C PHE A 311 -8.63 -10.14 -3.29
N GLN A 312 -9.01 -10.43 -4.52
CA GLN A 312 -9.52 -11.73 -4.95
C GLN A 312 -8.52 -12.34 -5.94
N LEU A 313 -8.21 -13.62 -5.79
CA LEU A 313 -7.37 -14.34 -6.74
C LEU A 313 -8.22 -14.77 -7.93
N MET A 314 -7.84 -14.33 -9.12
CA MET A 314 -8.55 -14.56 -10.37
C MET A 314 -7.65 -15.28 -11.37
N THR A 315 -8.26 -15.98 -12.32
CA THR A 315 -7.59 -16.50 -13.50
C THR A 315 -8.36 -16.14 -14.77
N VAL A 316 -7.65 -15.96 -15.87
CA VAL A 316 -8.25 -15.71 -17.18
C VAL A 316 -7.46 -16.42 -18.28
N ALA A 317 -8.15 -16.88 -19.31
CA ALA A 317 -7.52 -17.43 -20.49
C ALA A 317 -6.83 -16.32 -21.29
N VAL A 318 -5.62 -16.60 -21.76
CA VAL A 318 -4.79 -15.67 -22.54
C VAL A 318 -5.46 -15.28 -23.87
N ASN A 319 -6.33 -16.14 -24.40
CA ASN A 319 -7.04 -15.88 -25.66
C ASN A 319 -8.01 -14.69 -25.58
N GLY A 320 -8.44 -14.29 -24.38
CA GLY A 320 -9.39 -13.22 -24.12
C GLY A 320 -10.85 -13.54 -24.46
N GLU A 321 -11.18 -14.83 -24.66
CA GLU A 321 -12.51 -15.27 -25.07
C GLU A 321 -13.42 -15.63 -23.87
N GLU A 322 -12.83 -15.81 -22.69
CA GLU A 322 -13.51 -16.24 -21.47
C GLU A 322 -13.45 -15.12 -20.41
N GLU A 323 -14.54 -14.99 -19.64
CA GLU A 323 -14.56 -14.08 -18.49
C GLU A 323 -13.62 -14.59 -17.39
N PRO A 324 -12.98 -13.68 -16.62
CA PRO A 324 -12.13 -14.08 -15.50
C PRO A 324 -12.89 -14.88 -14.43
N ILE A 325 -12.25 -15.91 -13.89
CA ILE A 325 -12.81 -16.83 -12.89
C ILE A 325 -12.08 -16.65 -11.56
N GLU A 326 -12.82 -16.47 -10.48
CA GLU A 326 -12.28 -16.42 -9.11
C GLU A 326 -11.88 -17.82 -8.63
N ILE A 327 -10.68 -17.93 -8.05
CA ILE A 327 -10.25 -19.13 -7.33
C ILE A 327 -10.66 -18.97 -5.87
N ASP A 328 -11.57 -19.83 -5.41
CA ASP A 328 -11.96 -19.87 -4.01
C ASP A 328 -10.84 -20.51 -3.17
N LEU A 329 -10.16 -19.67 -2.41
CA LEU A 329 -9.10 -20.07 -1.50
C LEU A 329 -9.73 -20.33 -0.13
N ASN A 330 -9.83 -21.61 0.25
CA ASN A 330 -10.36 -22.03 1.55
C ASN A 330 -9.35 -21.79 2.69
N LEU A 331 -8.84 -20.56 2.79
CA LEU A 331 -7.82 -20.09 3.71
C LEU A 331 -8.35 -19.90 5.14
N PRO A 332 -7.46 -19.91 6.15
CA PRO A 332 -7.89 -19.78 7.54
C PRO A 332 -8.49 -18.40 7.81
N ALA A 333 -9.73 -18.37 8.30
CA ALA A 333 -10.34 -17.15 8.80
C ALA A 333 -9.79 -16.76 10.19
N SER A 334 -9.84 -15.47 10.49
CA SER A 334 -9.58 -14.95 11.84
C SER A 334 -10.47 -15.63 12.87
N THR A 335 -9.87 -16.02 13.99
CA THR A 335 -10.61 -16.51 15.17
C THR A 335 -10.62 -15.50 16.31
N GLU A 336 -9.93 -14.36 16.13
CA GLU A 336 -9.79 -13.33 17.14
C GLU A 336 -10.98 -12.36 17.16
N ASN A 337 -11.39 -11.97 18.37
CA ASN A 337 -12.41 -10.94 18.54
C ASN A 337 -11.76 -9.54 18.64
N HIS A 338 -11.76 -8.83 17.53
CA HIS A 338 -11.22 -7.46 17.43
C HIS A 338 -12.15 -6.37 17.98
N PHE A 339 -13.23 -6.71 18.70
CA PHE A 339 -14.21 -5.73 19.19
C PHE A 339 -13.57 -4.59 19.99
N VAL A 340 -12.65 -4.90 20.90
CA VAL A 340 -11.99 -3.88 21.75
C VAL A 340 -11.17 -2.93 20.90
N MET A 341 -10.34 -3.45 20.00
CA MET A 341 -9.48 -2.65 19.14
C MET A 341 -10.30 -1.78 18.16
N LYS A 342 -11.31 -2.36 17.50
CA LYS A 342 -12.24 -1.61 16.63
C LYS A 342 -12.97 -0.52 17.39
N THR A 343 -13.36 -0.78 18.65
CA THR A 343 -14.00 0.23 19.50
C THR A 343 -13.05 1.35 19.87
N MET A 344 -11.80 1.04 20.23
CA MET A 344 -10.77 2.05 20.47
C MET A 344 -10.53 2.92 19.22
N ASP A 345 -10.40 2.28 18.06
CA ASP A 345 -10.17 2.98 16.80
C ASP A 345 -11.32 3.92 16.44
N PHE A 346 -12.56 3.50 16.68
CA PHE A 346 -13.73 4.35 16.54
C PHE A 346 -13.71 5.53 17.54
N LEU A 347 -13.52 5.25 18.83
CA LEU A 347 -13.53 6.25 19.90
C LEU A 347 -12.41 7.29 19.78
N PHE A 348 -11.30 6.93 19.16
CA PHE A 348 -10.14 7.79 18.96
C PHE A 348 -9.92 8.19 17.49
N SER A 349 -10.94 8.00 16.64
CA SER A 349 -10.92 8.43 15.24
C SER A 349 -10.90 9.96 15.09
N ASP A 350 -10.48 10.45 13.92
CA ASP A 350 -10.50 11.89 13.60
C ASP A 350 -11.91 12.49 13.71
N LEU A 351 -12.93 11.71 13.36
CA LEU A 351 -14.33 12.10 13.55
C LEU A 351 -14.69 12.22 15.03
N ALA A 352 -14.27 11.25 15.86
CA ALA A 352 -14.52 11.31 17.30
C ALA A 352 -13.83 12.51 17.95
N ILE A 353 -12.60 12.84 17.54
CA ILE A 353 -11.89 14.06 17.95
C ILE A 353 -12.72 15.30 17.64
N ALA A 354 -13.24 15.43 16.41
CA ALA A 354 -14.10 16.55 16.02
C ALA A 354 -15.39 16.62 16.86
N VAL A 355 -16.01 15.47 17.15
CA VAL A 355 -17.20 15.39 18.01
C VAL A 355 -16.89 15.84 19.44
N TYR A 356 -15.81 15.34 20.05
CA TYR A 356 -15.42 15.76 21.41
C TYR A 356 -15.07 17.24 21.48
N TYR A 357 -14.43 17.77 20.43
CA TYR A 357 -14.14 19.20 20.29
C TYR A 357 -15.42 20.05 20.27
N VAL A 358 -16.42 19.67 19.45
CA VAL A 358 -17.71 20.38 19.39
C VAL A 358 -18.50 20.21 20.69
N LEU A 359 -18.50 19.03 21.31
CA LEU A 359 -19.18 18.80 22.60
C LEU A 359 -18.58 19.66 23.72
N LEU A 360 -17.25 19.73 23.80
CA LEU A 360 -16.53 20.54 24.78
C LEU A 360 -16.88 22.02 24.62
N LEU A 361 -16.71 22.57 23.42
CA LEU A 361 -16.98 23.99 23.19
C LEU A 361 -18.47 24.33 23.22
N GLY A 362 -19.35 23.40 22.84
CA GLY A 362 -20.80 23.52 22.98
C GLY A 362 -21.22 23.59 24.46
N ALA A 363 -20.63 22.75 25.31
CA ALA A 363 -20.84 22.82 26.76
C ALA A 363 -20.31 24.14 27.35
N CYS A 364 -19.14 24.62 26.91
CA CYS A 364 -18.63 25.94 27.25
C CYS A 364 -19.59 27.07 26.84
N THR A 365 -20.21 26.98 25.66
CA THR A 365 -21.20 27.96 25.17
C THR A 365 -22.40 28.07 26.10
N VAL A 366 -22.96 26.94 26.53
CA VAL A 366 -24.08 26.91 27.48
C VAL A 366 -23.65 27.41 28.86
N TYR A 367 -22.44 27.04 29.32
CA TYR A 367 -21.90 27.50 30.59
C TYR A 367 -21.72 29.03 30.62
N LEU A 368 -21.09 29.60 29.59
CA LEU A 368 -20.85 31.04 29.46
C LEU A 368 -22.15 31.82 29.29
N HIS A 369 -23.14 31.27 28.59
CA HIS A 369 -24.47 31.86 28.51
C HIS A 369 -25.09 32.04 29.90
N ARG A 370 -24.99 31.03 30.78
CA ARG A 370 -25.56 31.08 32.14
C ARG A 370 -24.81 31.99 33.10
N HIS A 371 -23.49 32.09 32.97
CA HIS A 371 -22.66 32.80 33.95
C HIS A 371 -22.23 34.21 33.53
N SER A 372 -22.08 34.47 32.23
CA SER A 372 -21.46 35.73 31.74
C SER A 372 -22.18 36.35 30.55
N GLY A 373 -23.18 35.68 29.97
CA GLY A 373 -23.88 36.11 28.75
C GLY A 373 -23.03 36.05 27.47
N LYS A 374 -21.76 35.63 27.54
CA LYS A 374 -20.82 35.58 26.40
C LYS A 374 -21.02 34.32 25.53
N VAL A 375 -22.20 34.16 24.94
CA VAL A 375 -22.62 32.93 24.23
C VAL A 375 -21.73 32.60 23.04
N PHE A 376 -21.26 33.57 22.27
CA PHE A 376 -20.47 33.34 21.05
C PHE A 376 -18.97 33.20 21.29
N MET A 377 -18.49 33.38 22.53
CA MET A 377 -17.05 33.40 22.82
C MET A 377 -16.35 32.10 22.40
N PRO A 378 -16.88 30.89 22.67
CA PRO A 378 -16.22 29.65 22.24
C PRO A 378 -16.16 29.51 20.71
N SER A 379 -17.19 29.95 19.99
CA SER A 379 -17.22 29.93 18.52
C SER A 379 -16.16 30.86 17.94
N TYR A 380 -16.00 32.06 18.48
CA TYR A 380 -14.95 32.99 18.05
C TYR A 380 -13.55 32.47 18.37
N LEU A 381 -13.34 31.89 19.55
CA LEU A 381 -12.06 31.28 19.92
C LEU A 381 -11.68 30.15 18.94
N SER A 382 -12.64 29.29 18.62
CA SER A 382 -12.47 28.19 17.67
C SER A 382 -12.15 28.69 16.26
N LEU A 383 -12.85 29.74 15.80
CA LEU A 383 -12.59 30.34 14.50
C LEU A 383 -11.20 30.97 14.43
N SER A 384 -10.80 31.70 15.47
CA SER A 384 -9.45 32.26 15.57
C SER A 384 -8.38 31.17 15.57
N LEU A 385 -8.62 30.05 16.25
CA LEU A 385 -7.72 28.89 16.23
C LEU A 385 -7.60 28.31 14.82
N ALA A 386 -8.71 28.12 14.10
CA ALA A 386 -8.69 27.64 12.72
C ALA A 386 -7.86 28.55 11.80
N ILE A 387 -8.06 29.87 11.89
CA ILE A 387 -7.31 30.86 11.11
C ILE A 387 -5.82 30.81 11.46
N LEU A 388 -5.48 30.69 12.75
CA LEU A 388 -4.09 30.62 13.20
C LEU A 388 -3.40 29.35 12.71
N ILE A 389 -4.05 28.19 12.78
CA ILE A 389 -3.52 26.93 12.25
C ILE A 389 -3.32 27.05 10.74
N PHE A 390 -4.28 27.65 10.02
CA PHE A 390 -4.17 27.86 8.58
C PHE A 390 -2.98 28.75 8.22
N ILE A 391 -2.78 29.88 8.90
CA ILE A 391 -1.61 30.75 8.66
C ILE A 391 -0.31 30.02 9.01
N SER A 392 -0.29 29.30 10.14
CA SER A 392 0.87 28.52 10.57
C SER A 392 1.23 27.43 9.57
N SER A 393 0.24 26.88 8.84
CA SER A 393 0.47 25.85 7.84
C SER A 393 1.38 26.31 6.70
N PHE A 394 1.27 27.56 6.24
CA PHE A 394 2.16 28.14 5.23
C PHE A 394 3.58 28.36 5.76
N VAL A 395 3.71 28.77 7.02
CA VAL A 395 5.01 28.96 7.66
C VAL A 395 5.74 27.62 7.80
N VAL A 396 5.02 26.59 8.26
CA VAL A 396 5.56 25.23 8.38
C VAL A 396 5.92 24.67 7.00
N ALA A 397 5.05 24.85 6.00
CA ALA A 397 5.34 24.45 4.61
C ALA A 397 6.62 25.09 4.07
N ALA A 398 6.85 26.37 4.38
CA ALA A 398 7.98 27.14 3.88
C ALA A 398 9.31 26.83 4.60
N ILE A 399 9.27 26.48 5.89
CA ILE A 399 10.48 26.27 6.70
C ILE A 399 10.90 24.81 6.80
N THR A 400 9.93 23.89 6.75
CA THR A 400 10.16 22.46 7.01
C THR A 400 9.89 21.62 5.77
N ASN A 401 8.69 21.05 5.65
CA ASN A 401 8.26 20.24 4.53
C ASN A 401 6.84 20.69 4.12
N PRO A 402 6.57 20.91 2.82
CA PRO A 402 5.25 21.25 2.30
C PRO A 402 4.13 20.30 2.76
N TRP A 403 4.41 19.01 2.92
CA TRP A 403 3.44 18.01 3.37
C TRP A 403 2.91 18.26 4.79
N TYR A 404 3.77 18.70 5.72
CA TYR A 404 3.31 19.09 7.06
C TYR A 404 2.42 20.34 7.02
N GLY A 405 2.71 21.26 6.11
CA GLY A 405 1.83 22.39 5.82
C GLY A 405 0.45 21.93 5.35
N ILE A 406 0.39 21.06 4.33
CA ILE A 406 -0.87 20.51 3.82
C ILE A 406 -1.67 19.83 4.95
N GLY A 407 -1.01 19.02 5.78
CA GLY A 407 -1.64 18.38 6.94
C GLY A 407 -2.25 19.38 7.91
N LEU A 408 -1.53 20.46 8.26
CA LEU A 408 -2.05 21.53 9.11
C LEU A 408 -3.21 22.29 8.46
N SER A 409 -3.17 22.53 7.14
CA SER A 409 -4.28 23.15 6.42
C SER A 409 -5.55 22.30 6.47
N MET A 410 -5.44 20.97 6.35
CA MET A 410 -6.58 20.05 6.50
C MET A 410 -7.19 20.12 7.90
N ILE A 411 -6.34 20.15 8.94
CA ILE A 411 -6.80 20.32 10.33
C ILE A 411 -7.52 21.67 10.49
N ALA A 412 -6.98 22.75 9.93
CA ALA A 412 -7.60 24.08 9.97
C ALA A 412 -9.01 24.08 9.34
N CYS A 413 -9.17 23.42 8.18
CA CYS A 413 -10.48 23.24 7.54
C CYS A 413 -11.48 22.50 8.44
N CYS A 414 -11.07 21.40 9.06
CA CYS A 414 -11.93 20.66 10.00
C CYS A 414 -12.35 21.52 11.20
N VAL A 415 -11.41 22.26 11.81
CA VAL A 415 -11.72 23.17 12.94
C VAL A 415 -12.62 24.32 12.49
N PHE A 416 -12.47 24.82 11.26
CA PHE A 416 -13.35 25.84 10.69
C PHE A 416 -14.80 25.35 10.58
N PHE A 417 -15.04 24.15 10.06
CA PHE A 417 -16.38 23.55 10.03
C PHE A 417 -16.96 23.34 11.44
N CYS A 418 -16.15 22.87 12.39
CA CYS A 418 -16.56 22.78 13.79
C CYS A 418 -16.95 24.16 14.35
N SER A 419 -16.23 25.21 13.99
CA SER A 419 -16.51 26.59 14.41
C SER A 419 -17.85 27.09 13.88
N LEU A 420 -18.19 26.77 12.63
CA LEU A 420 -19.48 27.10 12.03
C LEU A 420 -20.63 26.39 12.75
N LEU A 421 -20.49 25.08 13.02
CA LEU A 421 -21.46 24.31 13.80
C LEU A 421 -21.67 24.91 15.20
N LEU A 422 -20.58 25.27 15.88
CA LEU A 422 -20.63 25.92 17.19
C LEU A 422 -21.31 27.28 17.13
N PHE A 423 -21.11 28.06 16.07
CA PHE A 423 -21.77 29.35 15.89
C PHE A 423 -23.28 29.20 15.71
N LEU A 424 -23.72 28.25 14.88
CA LEU A 424 -25.14 27.91 14.71
C LEU A 424 -25.75 27.43 16.04
N PHE A 425 -25.04 26.60 16.79
CA PHE A 425 -25.47 26.16 18.11
C PHE A 425 -25.58 27.34 19.10
N ALA A 426 -24.62 28.27 19.10
CA ALA A 426 -24.66 29.48 19.93
C ALA A 426 -25.88 30.37 19.60
N LEU A 427 -26.29 30.48 18.33
CA LEU A 427 -27.52 31.17 17.94
C LEU A 427 -28.76 30.52 18.57
N LEU A 428 -28.84 29.19 18.53
CA LEU A 428 -29.94 28.43 19.14
C LEU A 428 -29.98 28.62 20.66
N VAL A 429 -28.82 28.53 21.33
CA VAL A 429 -28.71 28.75 22.78
C VAL A 429 -29.12 30.18 23.14
N LYS A 430 -28.71 31.19 22.36
CA LYS A 430 -29.11 32.59 22.60
C LYS A 430 -30.62 32.80 22.38
N LYS A 431 -31.22 32.13 21.40
CA LYS A 431 -32.64 32.30 21.04
C LYS A 431 -33.60 31.55 21.97
N TYR A 432 -33.22 30.37 22.44
CA TYR A 432 -34.11 29.46 23.19
C TYR A 432 -33.63 29.13 24.61
N GLY A 433 -32.41 29.54 24.97
CA GLY A 433 -31.85 29.34 26.31
C GLY A 433 -32.56 30.19 27.35
N LYS A 434 -33.23 29.55 28.32
CA LYS A 434 -33.75 30.25 29.50
C LYS A 434 -32.57 30.58 30.44
N THR A 435 -32.41 31.86 30.76
CA THR A 435 -31.58 32.34 31.87
C THR A 435 -32.30 32.05 33.18
N THR A 436 -32.04 30.90 33.79
CA THR A 436 -32.48 30.56 35.17
C THR A 436 -31.30 30.07 35.95
#